data_AF-A0A6G0VH03-F1
#
_entry.id   AF-A0A6G0VH03-F1
#
_cell.length_a   1.000
_cell.length_b   1.000
_cell.length_c   1.000
_cell.angle_alpha   90.00
_cell.angle_beta   90.00
_cell.angle_gamma   90.00
#
_symmetry.space_group_name_H-M   'P 1'
#
loop_
_entity.id
_entity.type
_entity.pdbx_description
1 polymer ?
#
loop_
_entity_poly.entity_id
_entity_poly.type
_entity_poly.pdbx_seq_one_letter_code
_entity_poly.pdbx_strand_id
1 'polypeptide(L)'
;MQKIKKLLRKDDKPLQQSARRIYEITCFREEETISFLYNDNISLKNPHTNGPLLNSCPDFQFSTLLYKNMTFKIQTKANNICGLTSGKIVIIENIICSKVNTESYIIGKEFLEMKPLYTEPCVSSHLGICMVSNLSIRKIWPLNNVNTKYFLCEINLECFAAFTLLHIDNDERPSL
;
A
#
# COMPACT_ATOMS: atom_id res chain seq x y z
N MET A 1 -9.05 14.14 32.96
CA MET A 1 -9.92 15.32 32.72
C MET A 1 -9.43 16.27 31.60
N GLN A 2 -8.14 16.23 31.20
CA GLN A 2 -7.58 17.16 30.19
C GLN A 2 -8.12 16.98 28.76
N LYS A 3 -8.58 15.78 28.38
CA LYS A 3 -9.05 15.49 27.01
C LYS A 3 -10.36 16.20 26.67
N ILE A 4 -11.31 16.26 27.60
CA ILE A 4 -12.62 16.89 27.39
C ILE A 4 -12.50 18.41 27.22
N LYS A 5 -11.60 19.05 27.97
CA LYS A 5 -11.35 20.50 27.83
C LYS A 5 -10.83 20.90 26.45
N LYS A 6 -10.06 20.03 25.78
CA LYS A 6 -9.59 20.27 24.40
C LYS A 6 -10.72 20.25 23.36
N LEU A 7 -11.87 19.66 23.70
CA LEU A 7 -13.06 19.62 22.83
C LEU A 7 -13.92 20.88 22.97
N LEU A 8 -13.51 21.87 23.76
CA LEU A 8 -14.25 23.12 23.96
C LEU A 8 -13.47 24.25 23.31
N ARG A 9 -14.09 24.98 22.37
CA ARG A 9 -13.46 26.13 21.68
C ARG A 9 -13.78 27.46 22.35
N LYS A 10 -14.99 27.58 22.91
CA LYS A 10 -15.51 28.73 23.67
C LYS A 10 -16.36 28.20 24.82
N ASP A 11 -16.51 28.98 25.88
CA ASP A 11 -17.20 28.56 27.12
C ASP A 11 -18.73 28.52 26.99
N ASP A 12 -19.29 28.81 25.81
CA ASP A 12 -20.73 28.78 25.58
C ASP A 12 -21.25 27.36 25.29
N LYS A 13 -22.23 26.88 26.07
CA LYS A 13 -22.86 25.54 25.93
C LYS A 13 -21.85 24.37 25.88
N PRO A 14 -21.01 24.18 26.90
CA PRO A 14 -19.91 23.21 26.87
C PRO A 14 -20.37 21.75 26.73
N LEU A 15 -21.51 21.40 27.35
CA LEU A 15 -22.07 20.05 27.26
C LEU A 15 -22.54 19.73 25.84
N GLN A 16 -23.22 20.68 25.19
CA GLN A 16 -23.73 20.51 23.84
C GLN A 16 -22.59 20.44 22.82
N GLN A 17 -21.54 21.26 22.97
CA GLN A 17 -20.34 21.16 22.14
C GLN A 17 -19.66 19.80 22.27
N SER A 18 -19.54 19.29 23.51
CA SER A 18 -18.91 17.99 23.77
C SER A 18 -19.73 16.85 23.18
N ALA A 19 -21.04 16.85 23.40
CA ALA A 19 -21.94 15.83 22.86
C ALA A 19 -21.94 15.82 21.33
N ARG A 20 -22.00 17.00 20.68
CA ARG A 20 -21.94 17.11 19.22
C ARG A 20 -20.59 16.65 18.65
N ARG A 21 -19.47 17.03 19.26
CA ARG A 21 -18.15 16.56 18.83
C ARG A 21 -17.94 15.07 19.05
N ILE A 22 -18.43 14.53 20.17
CA ILE A 22 -18.40 13.08 20.40
C ILE A 22 -19.23 12.39 19.32
N TYR A 23 -20.44 12.89 19.04
CA TYR A 23 -21.29 12.37 17.97
C TYR A 23 -20.63 12.46 16.58
N GLU A 24 -19.98 13.59 16.25
CA GLU A 24 -19.21 13.74 15.00
C GLU A 24 -18.07 12.71 14.93
N ILE A 25 -17.30 12.53 16.01
CA ILE A 25 -16.21 11.54 16.09
C ILE A 25 -16.75 10.11 15.99
N THR A 26 -17.88 9.80 16.63
CA THR A 26 -18.46 8.45 16.65
C THR A 26 -19.16 8.11 15.35
N CYS A 27 -19.97 9.00 14.79
CA CYS A 27 -20.63 8.77 13.50
C CYS A 27 -19.63 8.71 12.35
N PHE A 28 -18.59 9.55 12.35
CA PHE A 28 -17.52 9.44 11.34
C PHE A 28 -16.74 8.12 11.51
N ARG A 29 -16.51 7.66 12.75
CA ARG A 29 -15.93 6.33 13.00
C ARG A 29 -16.85 5.18 12.60
N GLU A 30 -18.16 5.31 12.77
CA GLU A 30 -19.12 4.29 12.38
C GLU A 30 -19.26 4.18 10.86
N GLU A 31 -19.14 5.29 10.12
CA GLU A 31 -19.02 5.28 8.65
C GLU A 31 -17.62 4.86 8.16
N GLU A 32 -16.55 5.09 8.93
CA GLU A 32 -15.18 4.64 8.60
C GLU A 32 -14.88 3.18 8.99
N THR A 33 -15.72 2.53 9.80
CA THR A 33 -15.60 1.08 10.06
C THR A 33 -16.29 0.30 8.95
N ILE A 34 -16.05 0.67 7.70
CA ILE A 34 -16.07 -0.32 6.63
C ILE A 34 -14.93 -1.26 6.99
N SER A 35 -15.28 -2.45 7.47
CA SER A 35 -14.34 -3.54 7.66
C SER A 35 -13.79 -3.91 6.28
N PHE A 36 -12.81 -3.14 5.80
CA PHE A 36 -12.11 -3.40 4.56
C PHE A 36 -11.40 -4.73 4.72
N LEU A 37 -12.03 -5.79 4.19
CA LEU A 37 -11.55 -7.17 4.12
C LEU A 37 -10.41 -7.49 5.12
N TYR A 38 -10.75 -7.58 6.41
CA TYR A 38 -9.87 -8.23 7.37
C TYR A 38 -10.04 -9.74 7.19
N ASN A 39 -9.33 -10.28 6.21
CA ASN A 39 -8.97 -11.69 6.23
C ASN A 39 -7.60 -11.80 6.90
N ASP A 40 -7.24 -12.94 7.49
CA ASP A 40 -5.99 -13.10 8.26
C ASP A 40 -4.73 -12.66 7.51
N ASN A 41 -4.80 -12.60 6.17
CA ASN A 41 -3.70 -12.25 5.29
C ASN A 41 -3.84 -10.88 4.60
N ILE A 42 -4.88 -10.08 4.85
CA ILE A 42 -5.06 -8.78 4.16
C ILE A 42 -5.52 -7.72 5.17
N SER A 43 -4.81 -6.59 5.22
CA SER A 43 -5.25 -5.42 5.96
C SER A 43 -4.90 -4.14 5.20
N LEU A 44 -5.93 -3.34 4.91
CA LEU A 44 -5.82 -2.04 4.27
C LEU A 44 -5.87 -0.94 5.33
N LYS A 45 -4.87 -0.04 5.32
CA LYS A 45 -4.70 1.00 6.33
C LYS A 45 -4.47 2.37 5.70
N ASN A 46 -4.71 3.41 6.50
CA ASN A 46 -4.45 4.81 6.14
C ASN A 46 -5.23 5.23 4.88
N PRO A 47 -6.57 5.30 4.97
CA PRO A 47 -7.43 5.70 3.86
C PRO A 47 -7.09 7.12 3.38
N HIS A 48 -7.22 7.36 2.07
CA HIS A 48 -7.02 8.68 1.47
C HIS A 48 -7.83 8.85 0.19
N THR A 49 -7.78 10.06 -0.39
CA THR A 49 -8.50 10.43 -1.63
C THR A 49 -7.58 10.95 -2.73
N ASN A 50 -6.28 11.09 -2.46
CA ASN A 50 -5.36 11.83 -3.33
C ASN A 50 -4.50 10.95 -4.23
N GLY A 51 -4.83 9.65 -4.34
CA GLY A 51 -4.09 8.72 -5.18
C GLY A 51 -4.61 8.70 -6.62
N PRO A 52 -3.79 8.26 -7.58
CA PRO A 52 -4.23 8.13 -8.97
C PRO A 52 -5.29 7.04 -9.13
N LEU A 53 -6.27 7.30 -9.99
CA LEU A 53 -7.31 6.37 -10.43
C LEU A 53 -7.28 6.26 -11.95
N LEU A 54 -7.66 5.09 -12.49
CA LEU A 54 -7.67 4.85 -13.94
C LEU A 54 -9.04 5.16 -14.59
N ASN A 55 -10.15 4.85 -13.92
CA ASN A 55 -11.48 4.86 -14.55
C ASN A 55 -12.52 5.77 -13.86
N SER A 56 -12.08 6.73 -13.03
CA SER A 56 -12.97 7.60 -12.23
C SER A 56 -14.00 6.86 -11.38
N CYS A 57 -13.77 5.56 -11.09
CA CYS A 57 -14.63 4.78 -10.23
C CYS A 57 -14.51 5.27 -8.78
N PRO A 58 -15.62 5.30 -8.03
CA PRO A 58 -15.58 5.67 -6.62
C PRO A 58 -15.01 4.49 -5.83
N ASP A 59 -13.71 4.26 -5.88
CA ASP A 59 -13.04 3.23 -5.08
C ASP A 59 -12.48 3.83 -3.79
N PHE A 60 -12.44 3.04 -2.72
CA PHE A 60 -11.75 3.43 -1.51
C PHE A 60 -10.25 3.29 -1.72
N GLN A 61 -9.46 4.30 -1.33
CA GLN A 61 -8.02 4.30 -1.54
C GLN A 61 -7.27 4.24 -0.22
N PHE A 62 -6.11 3.58 -0.23
CA PHE A 62 -5.29 3.31 0.96
C PHE A 62 -3.82 3.52 0.66
N SER A 63 -3.09 4.02 1.65
CA SER A 63 -1.65 4.24 1.49
C SER A 63 -0.79 3.11 2.05
N THR A 64 -1.40 2.16 2.78
CA THR A 64 -0.69 1.04 3.38
C THR A 64 -1.48 -0.26 3.20
N LEU A 65 -0.78 -1.30 2.74
CA LEU A 65 -1.29 -2.64 2.52
C LEU A 65 -0.43 -3.62 3.31
N LEU A 66 -1.03 -4.37 4.22
CA LEU A 66 -0.44 -5.57 4.79
C LEU A 66 -1.03 -6.74 4.01
N TYR A 67 -0.18 -7.47 3.30
CA TYR A 67 -0.58 -8.60 2.49
C TYR A 67 0.29 -9.81 2.79
N LYS A 68 -0.33 -10.86 3.32
CA LYS A 68 0.33 -12.02 3.95
C LYS A 68 1.23 -11.50 5.07
N ASN A 69 2.54 -11.59 4.90
CA ASN A 69 3.51 -11.04 5.83
C ASN A 69 4.18 -9.76 5.32
N MET A 70 3.83 -9.27 4.12
CA MET A 70 4.50 -8.13 3.50
C MET A 70 3.74 -6.83 3.77
N THR A 71 4.44 -5.80 4.25
CA THR A 71 3.91 -4.45 4.30
C THR A 71 4.36 -3.61 3.10
N PHE A 72 3.39 -3.07 2.37
CA PHE A 72 3.59 -2.09 1.30
C PHE A 72 3.12 -0.70 1.74
N LYS A 73 3.92 0.32 1.46
CA LYS A 73 3.61 1.73 1.79
C LYS A 73 3.89 2.60 0.57
N ILE A 74 2.84 3.13 -0.06
CA ILE A 74 2.96 3.89 -1.33
C ILE A 74 3.77 5.19 -1.18
N GLN A 75 3.83 5.75 0.02
CA GLN A 75 4.55 6.99 0.32
C GLN A 75 6.07 6.78 0.46
N THR A 76 6.54 5.54 0.56
CA THR A 76 7.96 5.23 0.74
C THR A 76 8.50 4.43 -0.44
N LYS A 77 9.49 4.99 -1.15
CA LYS A 77 10.16 4.33 -2.29
C LYS A 77 10.74 2.95 -1.96
N ALA A 78 11.09 2.71 -0.69
CA ALA A 78 11.65 1.44 -0.24
C ALA A 78 10.60 0.33 -0.07
N ASN A 79 9.31 0.65 0.08
CA ASN A 79 8.25 -0.33 0.38
C ASN A 79 7.09 -0.29 -0.60
N ASN A 80 7.23 0.36 -1.76
CA ASN A 80 6.17 0.44 -2.75
C ASN A 80 6.42 -0.46 -3.97
N ILE A 81 7.32 -1.43 -3.89
CA ILE A 81 7.71 -2.28 -5.03
C ILE A 81 7.29 -3.72 -4.78
N CYS A 82 6.52 -4.28 -5.69
CA CYS A 82 6.06 -5.67 -5.63
C CYS A 82 6.36 -6.45 -6.91
N GLY A 83 6.49 -7.76 -6.78
CA GLY A 83 6.43 -8.70 -7.88
C GLY A 83 5.01 -9.21 -8.09
N LEU A 84 4.72 -9.49 -9.36
CA LEU A 84 3.50 -10.17 -9.77
C LEU A 84 3.78 -11.65 -10.04
N THR A 85 2.73 -12.48 -10.00
CA THR A 85 2.77 -13.89 -10.41
C THR A 85 3.18 -14.08 -11.87
N SER A 86 3.02 -13.06 -12.71
CA SER A 86 3.52 -13.04 -14.09
C SER A 86 5.04 -12.83 -14.21
N GLY A 87 5.75 -12.63 -13.10
CA GLY A 87 7.18 -12.30 -13.07
C GLY A 87 7.50 -10.82 -13.31
N LYS A 88 6.48 -9.96 -13.44
CA LYS A 88 6.65 -8.51 -13.61
C LYS A 88 6.91 -7.83 -12.27
N ILE A 89 7.73 -6.78 -12.29
CA ILE A 89 8.03 -5.93 -11.13
C ILE A 89 7.30 -4.60 -11.30
N VAL A 90 6.59 -4.17 -10.25
CA VAL A 90 5.66 -3.04 -10.28
C VAL A 90 5.95 -2.05 -9.15
N ILE A 91 5.93 -0.76 -9.49
CA ILE A 91 5.87 0.34 -8.54
C ILE A 91 4.40 0.62 -8.23
N ILE A 92 4.00 0.40 -6.98
CA ILE A 92 2.67 0.70 -6.46
C ILE A 92 2.57 2.22 -6.23
N GLU A 93 1.65 2.86 -6.94
CA GLU A 93 1.31 4.28 -6.79
C GLU A 93 0.02 4.48 -6.00
N ASN A 94 -0.87 3.48 -5.97
CA ASN A 94 -2.10 3.49 -5.19
C ASN A 94 -2.57 2.08 -4.83
N ILE A 95 -3.32 1.95 -3.74
CA ILE A 95 -4.02 0.72 -3.36
C ILE A 95 -5.50 1.06 -3.25
N ILE A 96 -6.35 0.27 -3.90
CA ILE A 96 -7.79 0.54 -3.93
C ILE A 96 -8.60 -0.69 -3.54
N CYS A 97 -9.77 -0.45 -2.97
CA CYS A 97 -10.81 -1.46 -2.76
C CYS A 97 -12.08 -1.00 -3.47
N SER A 98 -12.60 -1.85 -4.34
CA SER A 98 -13.77 -1.49 -5.14
C SER A 98 -15.03 -1.49 -4.31
N LYS A 99 -15.87 -0.46 -4.48
CA LYS A 99 -17.18 -0.38 -3.81
C LYS A 99 -18.18 -1.42 -4.32
N VAL A 100 -17.98 -1.98 -5.52
CA VAL A 100 -18.97 -2.84 -6.18
C VAL A 100 -18.78 -4.30 -5.80
N ASN A 101 -17.57 -4.82 -5.95
CA ASN A 101 -17.26 -6.24 -5.71
C ASN A 101 -16.44 -6.46 -4.43
N THR A 102 -16.11 -5.41 -3.68
CA THR A 102 -15.26 -5.44 -2.48
C THR A 102 -13.84 -5.99 -2.70
N GLU A 103 -13.42 -6.18 -3.95
CA GLU A 103 -12.09 -6.69 -4.28
C GLU A 103 -11.03 -5.61 -4.18
N SER A 104 -9.81 -6.02 -3.81
CA SER A 104 -8.67 -5.13 -3.66
C SER A 104 -7.74 -5.19 -4.87
N TYR A 105 -7.23 -4.04 -5.29
CA TYR A 105 -6.36 -3.88 -6.43
C TYR A 105 -5.19 -2.95 -6.09
N ILE A 106 -4.08 -3.14 -6.81
CA ILE A 106 -2.98 -2.18 -6.83
C ILE A 106 -2.98 -1.43 -8.16
N ILE A 107 -2.68 -0.14 -8.09
CA ILE A 107 -2.49 0.72 -9.27
C ILE A 107 -1.03 1.17 -9.28
N GLY A 108 -0.40 1.09 -10.44
CA GLY A 108 1.04 1.33 -10.52
C GLY A 108 1.58 1.25 -11.93
N LYS A 109 2.90 1.18 -12.03
CA LYS A 109 3.64 1.03 -13.30
C LYS A 109 4.56 -0.16 -13.21
N GLU A 110 4.59 -0.98 -14.26
CA GLU A 110 5.52 -2.09 -14.36
C GLU A 110 6.81 -1.66 -15.06
N PHE A 111 7.92 -2.33 -14.76
CA PHE A 111 9.12 -2.23 -15.56
C PHE A 111 8.98 -3.08 -16.82
N LEU A 112 9.23 -2.47 -17.98
CA LEU A 112 9.12 -3.11 -19.28
C LEU A 112 10.37 -3.91 -19.62
N GLU A 113 11.53 -3.41 -19.19
CA GLU A 113 12.82 -4.04 -19.41
C GLU A 113 13.32 -4.69 -18.13
N MET A 114 13.71 -5.96 -18.24
CA MET A 114 14.21 -6.76 -17.13
C MET A 114 15.28 -7.71 -17.66
N LYS A 115 16.47 -7.69 -17.05
CA LYS A 115 17.56 -8.62 -17.36
C LYS A 115 18.31 -9.01 -16.09
N PRO A 116 19.05 -10.13 -16.08
CA PRO A 116 19.94 -10.46 -14.96
C PRO A 116 20.92 -9.31 -14.71
N LEU A 117 21.16 -8.98 -13.44
CA LEU A 117 22.14 -7.97 -13.04
C LEU A 117 23.58 -8.46 -13.30
N TYR A 118 23.82 -9.75 -13.06
CA TYR A 118 25.07 -10.46 -13.36
C TYR A 118 24.77 -11.92 -13.75
N THR A 119 25.73 -12.55 -14.44
CA THR A 119 25.65 -13.96 -14.89
C THR A 119 26.65 -14.88 -14.20
N GLU A 120 27.70 -14.32 -13.58
CA GLU A 120 28.76 -15.05 -12.90
C GLU A 120 28.76 -14.71 -11.40
N PRO A 121 29.01 -15.68 -10.49
CA PRO A 121 29.22 -17.12 -10.74
C PRO A 121 27.93 -17.90 -11.06
N CYS A 122 26.78 -17.23 -11.00
CA CYS A 122 25.50 -17.77 -11.43
C CYS A 122 24.57 -16.63 -11.90
N VAL A 123 23.54 -16.96 -12.66
CA VAL A 123 22.57 -15.98 -13.15
C VAL A 123 21.76 -15.41 -11.99
N SER A 124 21.97 -14.12 -11.72
CA SER A 124 21.31 -13.35 -10.65
C SER A 124 19.78 -13.45 -10.62
N SER A 125 19.12 -13.63 -11.76
CA SER A 125 17.66 -13.78 -11.82
C SER A 125 17.15 -15.04 -11.09
N HIS A 126 17.97 -16.09 -10.97
CA HIS A 126 17.64 -17.26 -10.16
C HIS A 126 17.57 -16.93 -8.67
N LEU A 127 18.24 -15.85 -8.23
CA LEU A 127 18.22 -15.33 -6.87
C LEU A 127 17.17 -14.23 -6.69
N GLY A 128 16.32 -13.98 -7.70
CA GLY A 128 15.36 -12.87 -7.69
C GLY A 128 16.01 -11.50 -7.82
N ILE A 129 17.24 -11.43 -8.35
CA ILE A 129 17.98 -10.19 -8.55
C ILE A 129 17.99 -9.84 -10.04
N CYS A 130 17.45 -8.69 -10.41
CA CYS A 130 17.38 -8.25 -11.80
C CYS A 130 17.66 -6.77 -11.94
N MET A 131 18.24 -6.39 -13.07
CA MET A 131 18.28 -5.01 -13.52
C MET A 131 16.98 -4.68 -14.23
N VAL A 132 16.34 -3.57 -13.85
CA VAL A 132 15.07 -3.12 -14.41
C VAL A 132 15.15 -1.67 -14.87
N SER A 133 14.44 -1.37 -15.96
CA SER A 133 14.38 -0.04 -16.58
C SER A 133 13.04 0.13 -17.31
N ASN A 134 12.78 1.36 -17.76
CA ASN A 134 11.65 1.73 -18.62
C ASN A 134 10.27 1.42 -18.02
N LEU A 135 9.64 2.42 -17.39
CA LEU A 135 8.33 2.27 -16.76
C LEU A 135 7.19 2.33 -17.78
N SER A 136 6.21 1.45 -17.62
CA SER A 136 4.99 1.45 -18.42
C SER A 136 4.09 2.65 -18.12
N ILE A 137 3.04 2.80 -18.95
CA ILE A 137 1.85 3.55 -18.53
C ILE A 137 1.23 2.89 -17.30
N ARG A 138 0.49 3.68 -16.51
CA ARG A 138 -0.19 3.21 -15.32
C ARG A 138 -1.21 2.12 -15.66
N LYS A 139 -1.23 1.06 -14.86
CA LYS A 139 -2.15 -0.08 -14.98
C LYS A 139 -2.69 -0.47 -13.60
N ILE A 140 -3.66 -1.38 -13.61
CA ILE A 140 -4.31 -1.93 -12.42
C ILE A 140 -4.14 -3.45 -12.41
N TRP A 141 -3.87 -4.01 -11.23
CA TRP A 141 -3.77 -5.46 -11.04
C TRP A 141 -4.54 -5.89 -9.80
N PRO A 142 -5.22 -7.06 -9.83
CA PRO A 142 -5.80 -7.65 -8.63
C PRO A 142 -4.72 -7.92 -7.58
N LEU A 143 -5.06 -7.73 -6.30
CA LEU A 143 -4.13 -7.97 -5.20
C LEU A 143 -3.62 -9.43 -5.16
N ASN A 144 -4.44 -10.39 -5.60
CA ASN A 144 -4.06 -11.80 -5.69
C ASN A 144 -2.90 -12.07 -6.65
N ASN A 145 -2.58 -11.14 -7.56
CA ASN A 145 -1.43 -11.24 -8.44
C ASN A 145 -0.12 -10.87 -7.73
N VAL A 146 -0.15 -10.23 -6.56
CA VAL A 146 1.05 -9.85 -5.81
C VAL A 146 1.64 -11.08 -5.10
N ASN A 147 2.92 -11.36 -5.34
CA ASN A 147 3.58 -12.54 -4.74
C ASN A 147 4.85 -12.23 -3.94
N THR A 148 5.61 -11.21 -4.31
CA THR A 148 6.91 -10.90 -3.70
C THR A 148 7.07 -9.41 -3.47
N LYS A 149 7.96 -9.06 -2.53
CA LYS A 149 8.36 -7.68 -2.25
C LYS A 149 9.78 -7.46 -2.75
N TYR A 150 10.00 -6.31 -3.37
CA TYR A 150 11.31 -5.93 -3.89
C TYR A 150 11.83 -4.68 -3.20
N PHE A 151 13.15 -4.59 -3.15
CA PHE A 151 13.89 -3.38 -2.88
C PHE A 151 14.58 -2.91 -4.18
N LEU A 152 14.50 -1.61 -4.49
CA LEU A 152 15.19 -1.01 -5.64
C LEU A 152 16.41 -0.24 -5.17
N CYS A 153 17.55 -0.51 -5.81
CA CYS A 153 18.78 0.24 -5.68
C CYS A 153 19.08 0.96 -7.00
N GLU A 154 19.32 2.26 -6.94
CA GLU A 154 19.69 3.06 -8.12
C GLU A 154 21.10 2.68 -8.60
N ILE A 155 21.24 2.32 -9.89
CA ILE A 155 22.54 2.09 -10.54
C ILE A 155 22.94 3.35 -11.31
N ASN A 156 22.00 3.89 -12.09
CA ASN A 156 22.12 5.13 -12.83
C ASN A 156 20.72 5.79 -12.93
N LEU A 157 20.61 6.89 -13.68
CA LEU A 157 19.38 7.69 -13.75
C LEU A 157 18.14 6.92 -14.25
N GLU A 158 18.32 5.86 -15.05
CA GLU A 158 17.22 5.14 -15.72
C GLU A 158 17.14 3.66 -15.37
N CYS A 159 18.16 3.12 -14.68
CA CYS A 159 18.29 1.71 -14.36
C CYS A 159 18.40 1.47 -12.85
N PHE A 160 17.66 0.46 -12.39
CA PHE A 160 17.63 0.05 -11.00
C PHE A 160 18.01 -1.43 -10.89
N ALA A 161 18.71 -1.80 -9.82
CA ALA A 161 18.81 -3.18 -9.38
C ALA A 161 17.64 -3.49 -8.45
N ALA A 162 16.81 -4.45 -8.82
CA ALA A 162 15.73 -4.98 -8.01
C ALA A 162 16.18 -6.24 -7.29
N PHE A 163 16.02 -6.26 -5.96
CA PHE A 163 16.34 -7.39 -5.09
C PHE A 163 15.07 -7.90 -4.43
N THR A 164 14.77 -9.20 -4.59
CA THR A 164 13.70 -9.83 -3.81
C THR A 164 14.04 -9.85 -2.33
N LEU A 165 13.09 -9.47 -1.48
CA LEU A 165 13.21 -9.65 -0.03
C LEU A 165 12.78 -11.09 0.33
N LEU A 166 13.76 -11.96 0.57
CA LEU A 166 13.56 -13.39 0.83
C LEU A 166 13.05 -13.67 2.26
N HIS A 167 13.46 -12.85 3.22
CA HIS A 167 12.99 -12.89 4.59
C HIS A 167 12.19 -11.63 4.86
N ILE A 168 10.93 -11.82 5.24
CA ILE A 168 10.08 -10.72 5.65
C ILE A 168 10.24 -10.57 7.16
N ASP A 169 10.65 -9.39 7.62
CA ASP A 169 11.04 -9.15 9.01
C ASP A 169 9.98 -9.62 10.01
N ASN A 170 10.43 -10.39 11.00
CA ASN A 170 9.59 -10.89 12.10
C ASN A 170 9.07 -9.76 13.03
N ASP A 171 9.57 -8.54 12.89
CA ASP A 171 9.20 -7.37 13.70
C ASP A 171 7.85 -6.72 13.28
N GLU A 172 7.17 -7.26 12.26
CA GLU A 172 5.81 -6.85 11.88
C GLU A 172 4.69 -7.73 12.51
N ARG A 173 4.97 -8.49 13.57
CA ARG A 173 3.92 -9.23 14.31
C ARG A 173 3.07 -8.28 15.15
N PRO A 174 1.72 -8.38 15.13
CA PRO A 174 0.92 -7.78 16.20
C PRO A 174 1.32 -8.46 17.52
N SER A 175 1.59 -7.66 18.54
CA SER A 175 1.82 -8.16 19.90
C SER A 175 0.64 -9.03 20.33
N LEU A 176 0.95 -10.29 20.66
CA LEU A 176 0.06 -11.21 21.37
C LEU A 176 -0.44 -10.60 22.69
#